data_AF-A0A2W0ETF2-F1
#
_entry.id   AF-A0A2W0ETF2-F1
#
_cell.length_a   1.000
_cell.length_b   1.000
_cell.length_c   1.000
_cell.angle_alpha   90.00
_cell.angle_beta   90.00
_cell.angle_gamma   90.00
#
_symmetry.space_group_name_H-M   'P 1'
#
loop_
_entity.id
_entity.type
_entity.pdbx_description
1 polymer ?
#
loop_
_entity_poly.entity_id
_entity_poly.type
_entity_poly.pdbx_seq_one_letter_code
_entity_poly.pdbx_strand_id
1 'polypeptide(L)' 'MTTPIVKSLIDKQLDDIERKIALLGFGLPFNEVIGRKREELVANLPQRLAATMKGGRIAVRVRP' A
#
# COMPACT_ATOMS: atom_id res chain seq x y z
N MET A 1 17.14 27.29 -26.52
CA MET A 1 17.65 26.42 -25.43
C MET A 1 16.50 26.18 -24.46
N THR A 2 15.97 24.97 -24.40
CA THR A 2 14.93 24.60 -23.44
C THR A 2 15.62 24.08 -22.19
N THR A 3 15.46 24.78 -21.08
CA THR A 3 15.98 24.34 -19.78
C THR A 3 15.24 23.06 -19.39
N PRO A 4 15.92 21.94 -19.08
CA PRO A 4 15.23 20.76 -18.58
C PRO A 4 14.55 21.12 -17.26
N ILE A 5 13.32 20.65 -17.07
CA ILE A 5 12.55 20.89 -15.84
C ILE A 5 13.28 20.19 -14.70
N VAL A 6 14.03 20.96 -13.92
CA VAL A 6 14.64 20.46 -12.69
C VAL A 6 13.51 20.23 -11.71
N LYS A 7 13.40 18.99 -11.18
CA LYS A 7 12.39 18.67 -10.15
C LYS A 7 12.49 19.70 -9.02
N SER A 8 11.35 20.30 -8.68
CA SER A 8 11.26 21.22 -7.56
C SER A 8 11.51 20.49 -6.25
N LEU A 9 11.76 21.24 -5.17
CA LEU A 9 11.85 20.66 -3.83
C LEU A 9 10.56 19.90 -3.46
N ILE A 10 9.41 20.42 -3.87
CA ILE A 10 8.09 19.83 -3.63
C ILE A 10 7.99 18.48 -4.32
N ASP A 11 8.41 18.37 -5.59
CA ASP A 11 8.35 17.11 -6.33
C ASP A 11 9.20 16.02 -5.67
N LYS A 12 10.38 16.37 -5.17
CA LYS A 12 11.26 15.44 -4.45
C LYS A 12 10.65 15.00 -3.12
N GLN A 13 10.01 15.92 -2.40
CA GLN A 13 9.33 15.61 -1.14
C GLN A 13 8.11 14.71 -1.35
N LEU A 14 7.36 14.92 -2.43
CA LEU A 14 6.24 14.04 -2.81
C LEU A 14 6.71 12.62 -3.14
N ASP A 15 7.77 12.48 -3.95
CA ASP A 15 8.37 11.17 -4.25
C ASP A 15 8.81 10.43 -2.97
N ASP A 16 9.39 11.16 -2.00
CA ASP A 16 9.81 10.60 -0.71
C ASP A 16 8.64 10.19 0.18
N ILE A 17 7.56 10.97 0.19
CA ILE A 17 6.33 10.62 0.92
C ILE A 17 5.71 9.36 0.32
N GLU A 18 5.61 9.27 -1.01
CA GLU A 18 5.08 8.07 -1.68
C GLU A 18 5.90 6.82 -1.37
N ARG A 19 7.24 6.93 -1.39
CA ARG A 19 8.14 5.82 -1.01
C ARG A 19 7.91 5.37 0.44
N LYS A 20 7.74 6.32 1.36
CA LYS A 20 7.51 6.01 2.78
C LYS A 20 6.13 5.41 3.04
N ILE A 21 5.08 5.92 2.39
CA ILE A 21 3.73 5.35 2.46
C ILE A 21 3.73 3.93 1.91
N ALA A 22 4.42 3.68 0.80
CA ALA A 22 4.58 2.35 0.26
C ALA A 22 5.22 1.42 1.31
N LEU A 23 6.36 1.80 1.89
CA LEU A 23 7.02 1.05 2.96
C LEU A 23 6.13 0.78 4.18
N LEU A 24 5.38 1.78 4.65
CA LEU A 24 4.47 1.65 5.80
C LEU A 24 3.31 0.69 5.50
N GLY A 25 2.74 0.74 4.29
CA GLY A 25 1.71 -0.21 3.85
C GLY A 25 2.18 -1.67 3.78
N PHE A 26 3.49 -1.91 3.62
CA PHE A 26 4.09 -3.25 3.65
C PHE A 26 4.54 -3.70 5.06
N GLY A 27 4.86 -2.77 5.95
CA GLY A 27 5.29 -3.07 7.32
C GLY A 27 4.14 -3.34 8.29
N LEU A 28 2.94 -2.85 7.96
CA LEU A 28 1.74 -3.08 8.76
C LEU A 28 1.14 -4.46 8.42
N PRO A 29 0.85 -5.30 9.43
CA PRO A 29 0.07 -6.50 9.24
C PRO A 29 -1.26 -6.21 8.54
N PHE A 30 -1.68 -7.14 7.67
CA PHE A 30 -2.87 -6.98 6.82
C PHE A 30 -4.12 -6.48 7.57
N ASN A 31 -4.39 -7.00 8.76
CA ASN A 31 -5.55 -6.57 9.56
C ASN A 31 -5.47 -5.09 9.97
N GLU A 32 -4.29 -4.60 10.30
CA GLU A 32 -4.09 -3.19 10.66
C GLU A 32 -4.35 -2.28 9.45
N VAL A 33 -4.01 -2.73 8.24
CA VAL A 33 -4.30 -2.03 6.98
C VAL A 33 -5.81 -1.83 6.74
N ILE A 34 -6.64 -2.77 7.21
CA ILE A 34 -8.10 -2.70 7.08
C ILE A 34 -8.80 -2.19 8.36
N GLY A 35 -8.05 -1.57 9.29
CA GLY A 35 -8.58 -0.99 10.53
C GLY A 35 -9.04 -2.01 11.57
N ARG A 36 -8.50 -3.24 11.50
CA ARG A 36 -8.83 -4.37 12.40
C ARG A 36 -7.67 -4.69 13.32
N LYS A 37 -7.94 -5.46 14.37
CA LYS A 37 -6.90 -5.92 15.30
C LYS A 37 -5.97 -6.91 14.61
N ARG A 38 -4.67 -6.83 14.91
CA ARG A 38 -3.63 -7.70 14.32
C ARG A 38 -3.94 -9.19 14.53
N GLU A 39 -4.52 -9.54 15.68
CA GLU A 39 -4.78 -10.91 16.11
C GLU A 39 -6.07 -11.51 15.52
N GLU A 40 -6.91 -10.70 14.86
CA GLU A 40 -8.13 -11.21 14.25
C GLU A 40 -7.81 -12.24 13.17
N LEU A 41 -8.42 -13.42 13.25
CA LEU A 41 -8.22 -14.42 12.22
C LEU A 41 -8.83 -13.93 10.91
N VAL A 42 -8.05 -13.99 9.83
CA VAL A 42 -8.51 -13.65 8.47
C VAL A 42 -9.75 -14.47 8.08
N ALA A 43 -9.89 -15.69 8.62
CA ALA A 43 -11.06 -16.56 8.43
C ALA A 43 -12.36 -15.99 9.01
N ASN A 44 -12.29 -15.07 9.98
CA ASN A 44 -13.43 -14.44 10.63
C ASN A 44 -13.86 -13.14 9.95
N LEU A 45 -13.19 -12.76 8.85
CA LEU A 45 -13.62 -11.60 8.08
C LEU A 45 -15.01 -11.87 7.46
N PRO A 46 -15.99 -10.95 7.60
CA PRO A 46 -17.33 -11.11 7.03
C PRO A 46 -17.29 -11.36 5.52
N GLN A 47 -16.35 -10.69 4.84
CA GLN A 47 -16.06 -10.92 3.44
C GLN A 47 -14.87 -11.84 3.30
N ARG A 48 -15.03 -12.96 2.58
CA ARG A 48 -13.90 -13.82 2.23
C ARG A 48 -12.99 -13.05 1.28
N LEU A 49 -11.73 -12.91 1.66
CA LEU A 49 -10.72 -12.24 0.85
C LEU A 49 -9.74 -13.28 0.27
N ALA A 50 -9.24 -13.00 -0.93
CA ALA A 50 -8.18 -13.77 -1.55
C ALA A 50 -6.95 -12.89 -1.77
N ALA A 51 -5.78 -13.39 -1.36
CA ALA A 51 -4.52 -12.80 -1.74
C ALA A 51 -4.33 -12.95 -3.26
N THR A 52 -3.88 -11.88 -3.90
CA THR A 52 -3.55 -11.83 -5.32
C THR A 52 -2.26 -11.05 -5.51
N MET A 53 -1.68 -11.12 -6.71
CA MET A 53 -0.49 -10.36 -7.07
C MET A 53 -0.86 -9.31 -8.13
N LYS A 54 -0.53 -8.04 -7.89
CA LYS A 54 -0.70 -6.94 -8.85
C LYS A 54 0.60 -6.17 -8.99
N GLY A 55 1.21 -6.22 -10.18
CA GLY A 55 2.46 -5.50 -10.47
C GLY A 55 3.59 -5.83 -9.49
N GLY A 56 3.77 -7.13 -9.20
CA GLY A 56 4.80 -7.63 -8.26
C GLY A 56 4.47 -7.44 -6.78
N ARG A 57 3.29 -6.95 -6.41
CA ARG A 57 2.88 -6.67 -5.03
C ARG A 57 1.70 -7.53 -4.60
N ILE A 58 1.67 -7.93 -3.33
CA ILE A 58 0.50 -8.58 -2.74
C ILE A 58 -0.63 -7.55 -2.70
N ALA A 59 -1.76 -7.89 -3.32
CA ALA A 59 -3.01 -7.17 -3.20
C ALA A 59 -4.06 -8.12 -2.63
N VAL A 60 -5.10 -7.58 -2.01
CA VAL A 60 -6.19 -8.38 -1.46
C VAL A 60 -7.48 -7.98 -2.17
N ARG A 61 -8.23 -8.98 -2.62
CA ARG A 61 -9.51 -8.79 -3.33
C ARG A 61 -10.62 -9.57 -2.65
N VAL A 62 -11.83 -9.04 -2.78
CA VAL A 62 -13.04 -9.75 -2.42
C VAL A 62 -13.13 -11.02 -3.26
N ARG A 63 -13.31 -12.17 -2.59
CA ARG A 63 -13.64 -13.42 -3.26
C ARG A 63 -15.14 -13.36 -3.64
N PRO A 64 -15.49 -13.55 -4.92
CA PRO A 64 -16.88 -13.71 -5.32
C PRO A 64 -17.48 -15.00 -4.72
#